data_AF-A0A820IIA2-F1
#
_entry.id   AF-A0A820IIA2-F1
#
_cell.length_a   1.000
_cell.length_b   1.000
_cell.length_c   1.000
_cell.angle_alpha   90.00
_cell.angle_beta   90.00
_cell.angle_gamma   90.00
#
_symmetry.space_group_name_H-M   'P 1'
#
loop_
_entity.id
_entity.type
_entity.pdbx_description
1 polymer ?
#
loop_
_entity_poly.entity_id
_entity_poly.type
_entity_poly.pdbx_seq_one_letter_code
_entity_poly.pdbx_strand_id
1 'polypeptide(L)'
;MSAGRQEAFDHFRRDNPLNHKLEEHKRILKQRYTEAKSLGEATNQCRNRINHMKGQYEQMHLRLAAQLTQDEIEKNRELNDLRSKMEREQTEYREYRLQKLKDFDDWWEQQSEQAEQQRELLDMKPLKSNSDVSRQSTASFQMERPSISNSANKTLPQFNLPLTGDKKTDDDILAFANARQRILSQTHKCKKEIFVL
;
A
#
# COMPACT_ATOMS: atom_id res chain seq x y z
N MET A 1 -0.26 -3.06 25.09
CA MET A 1 1.08 -2.42 25.16
C MET A 1 1.32 -1.89 26.56
N SER A 2 2.57 -1.73 27.02
CA SER A 2 2.86 -0.85 28.16
C SER A 2 2.63 0.60 27.74
N ALA A 3 2.39 1.48 28.71
CA ALA A 3 1.92 2.82 28.42
C ALA A 3 2.96 3.61 27.61
N GLY A 4 4.23 3.60 28.00
CA GLY A 4 5.30 4.31 27.28
C GLY A 4 5.67 3.72 25.94
N ARG A 5 5.30 2.47 25.67
CA ARG A 5 5.39 1.91 24.31
C ARG A 5 4.31 2.45 23.39
N GLN A 6 3.08 2.53 23.89
CA GLN A 6 2.02 3.18 23.14
C GLN A 6 2.42 4.64 22.86
N GLU A 7 2.96 5.28 23.87
CA GLU A 7 3.43 6.66 23.85
C GLU A 7 4.53 6.91 22.80
N ALA A 8 5.61 6.12 22.82
CA ALA A 8 6.70 6.23 21.85
C ALA A 8 6.24 6.01 20.40
N PHE A 9 5.25 5.13 20.22
CA PHE A 9 4.72 4.79 18.91
C PHE A 9 3.82 5.90 18.35
N ASP A 10 3.03 6.52 19.21
CA ASP A 10 2.19 7.65 18.84
C ASP A 10 3.04 8.89 18.50
N HIS A 11 4.18 9.09 19.19
CA HIS A 11 5.18 10.10 18.82
C HIS A 11 5.78 9.86 17.43
N PHE A 12 6.15 8.62 17.15
CA PHE A 12 6.68 8.23 15.87
C PHE A 12 5.70 8.47 14.73
N ARG A 13 4.43 8.08 14.88
CA ARG A 13 3.42 8.38 13.85
C ARG A 13 3.28 9.88 13.64
N ARG A 14 3.11 10.63 14.74
CA ARG A 14 2.75 12.04 14.67
C ARG A 14 3.85 12.90 14.05
N ASP A 15 5.09 12.70 14.47
CA ASP A 15 6.16 13.63 14.13
C ASP A 15 6.97 13.15 12.89
N ASN A 16 6.79 11.91 12.42
CA ASN A 16 7.40 11.43 11.19
C ASN A 16 6.87 12.20 9.97
N PRO A 17 7.72 12.99 9.26
CA PRO A 17 7.28 13.79 8.11
C PRO A 17 6.73 12.93 6.97
N LEU A 18 7.01 11.62 6.93
CA LEU A 18 6.47 10.71 5.91
C LEU A 18 5.13 10.08 6.29
N ASN A 19 4.63 10.32 7.50
CA ASN A 19 3.38 9.72 7.96
C ASN A 19 2.18 10.15 7.10
N HIS A 20 2.15 11.40 6.61
CA HIS A 20 1.10 11.87 5.69
C HIS A 20 1.09 11.11 4.36
N LYS A 21 2.27 10.80 3.79
CA LYS A 21 2.39 10.00 2.56
C LYS A 21 1.90 8.58 2.80
N LEU A 22 2.25 8.00 3.94
CA LEU A 22 1.80 6.66 4.30
C LEU A 22 0.27 6.57 4.42
N GLU A 23 -0.35 7.54 5.11
CA GLU A 23 -1.81 7.58 5.23
C GLU A 23 -2.49 7.86 3.89
N GLU A 24 -1.89 8.69 3.03
CA GLU A 24 -2.39 8.92 1.67
C GLU A 24 -2.30 7.65 0.81
N HIS A 25 -1.22 6.89 0.87
CA HIS A 25 -1.10 5.63 0.12
C HIS A 25 -2.09 4.58 0.62
N LYS A 26 -2.33 4.51 1.93
CA LYS A 26 -3.38 3.67 2.49
C LYS A 26 -4.76 4.08 1.98
N ARG A 27 -5.02 5.38 1.88
CA ARG A 27 -6.28 5.93 1.35
C ARG A 27 -6.44 5.55 -0.12
N ILE A 28 -5.44 5.80 -0.95
CA ILE A 28 -5.43 5.45 -2.38
C ILE A 28 -5.64 3.95 -2.55
N LEU A 29 -4.93 3.11 -1.80
CA LEU A 29 -5.08 1.66 -1.90
C LEU A 29 -6.50 1.19 -1.56
N LYS A 30 -7.10 1.74 -0.49
CA LYS A 30 -8.49 1.46 -0.14
C LYS A 30 -9.45 1.88 -1.25
N GLN A 31 -9.26 3.09 -1.78
CA GLN A 31 -10.06 3.62 -2.89
C GLN A 31 -9.96 2.72 -4.12
N ARG A 32 -8.74 2.41 -4.57
CA ARG A 32 -8.49 1.54 -5.73
C ARG A 32 -9.04 0.14 -5.52
N TYR A 33 -8.97 -0.41 -4.31
CA TYR A 33 -9.61 -1.69 -4.00
C TYR A 33 -11.14 -1.63 -4.14
N THR A 34 -11.78 -0.56 -3.65
CA THR A 34 -13.23 -0.40 -3.78
C THR A 34 -13.67 -0.22 -5.24
N GLU A 35 -12.95 0.58 -6.02
CA GLU A 35 -13.12 0.71 -7.47
C GLU A 35 -12.88 -0.63 -8.16
N ALA A 36 -11.87 -1.39 -7.70
CA ALA A 36 -11.54 -2.68 -8.28
C ALA A 36 -12.70 -3.67 -8.15
N LYS A 37 -13.25 -3.73 -6.93
CA LYS A 37 -14.35 -4.59 -6.53
C LYS A 37 -15.65 -4.26 -7.26
N SER A 38 -16.04 -2.99 -7.33
CA SER A 38 -17.28 -2.57 -8.00
C SER A 38 -17.29 -2.93 -9.48
N LEU A 39 -16.17 -2.73 -10.17
CA LEU A 39 -16.00 -3.15 -11.57
C LEU A 39 -16.07 -4.67 -11.75
N GLY A 40 -15.54 -5.45 -10.79
CA GLY A 40 -15.66 -6.90 -10.79
C GLY A 40 -17.13 -7.35 -10.65
N GLU A 41 -17.88 -6.69 -9.78
CA GLU A 41 -19.31 -6.92 -9.61
C GLU A 41 -20.09 -6.58 -10.89
N ALA A 42 -19.81 -5.44 -11.52
CA ALA A 42 -20.41 -5.05 -12.80
C ALA A 42 -20.14 -6.08 -13.90
N THR A 43 -18.90 -6.57 -14.01
CA THR A 43 -18.53 -7.61 -14.97
C THR A 43 -19.33 -8.90 -14.76
N ASN A 44 -19.48 -9.31 -13.49
CA ASN A 44 -20.25 -10.50 -13.15
C ASN A 44 -21.75 -10.33 -13.47
N GLN A 45 -22.30 -9.14 -13.24
CA GLN A 45 -23.68 -8.81 -13.62
C GLN A 45 -23.88 -8.90 -15.14
N CYS A 46 -22.99 -8.30 -15.95
CA CYS A 46 -23.09 -8.40 -17.41
C CYS A 46 -23.01 -9.85 -17.89
N ARG A 47 -22.10 -10.65 -17.31
CA ARG A 47 -22.01 -12.09 -17.61
C ARG A 47 -23.33 -12.82 -17.35
N ASN A 48 -23.97 -12.53 -16.22
CA ASN A 48 -25.26 -13.15 -15.86
C ASN A 48 -26.38 -12.72 -16.83
N ARG A 49 -26.43 -11.45 -17.22
CA ARG A 49 -27.39 -10.95 -18.22
C ARG A 49 -27.21 -11.63 -19.56
N ILE A 50 -25.97 -11.76 -20.04
CA ILE A 50 -25.64 -12.46 -21.29
C ILE A 50 -26.12 -13.91 -21.24
N ASN A 51 -25.83 -14.62 -20.16
CA ASN A 51 -26.28 -16.00 -20.01
C ASN A 51 -27.81 -16.11 -19.99
N HIS A 52 -28.49 -15.18 -19.32
CA HIS A 52 -29.96 -15.13 -19.31
C HIS A 52 -30.55 -14.90 -20.71
N MET A 53 -30.03 -13.89 -21.44
CA MET A 53 -30.46 -13.58 -22.80
C MET A 53 -30.18 -14.73 -23.78
N LYS A 54 -29.03 -15.40 -23.63
CA LYS A 54 -28.71 -16.58 -24.42
C LYS A 54 -29.72 -17.70 -24.18
N GLY A 55 -30.11 -17.93 -22.93
CA GLY A 55 -31.17 -18.88 -22.59
C GLY A 55 -32.52 -18.52 -23.20
N GLN A 56 -32.91 -17.24 -23.18
CA GLN A 56 -34.15 -16.78 -23.82
C GLN A 56 -34.11 -16.96 -25.34
N TYR A 57 -32.98 -16.64 -25.98
CA TYR A 57 -32.78 -16.82 -27.41
C TYR A 57 -32.91 -18.28 -27.83
N GLU A 58 -32.27 -19.20 -27.11
CA GLU A 58 -32.35 -20.64 -27.38
C GLU A 58 -33.80 -21.15 -27.23
N GLN A 59 -34.53 -20.69 -26.21
CA GLN A 59 -35.94 -21.03 -26.02
C GLN A 59 -36.82 -20.53 -27.17
N MET A 60 -36.64 -19.28 -27.60
CA MET A 60 -37.39 -18.71 -28.72
C MET A 60 -37.08 -19.42 -30.03
N HIS A 61 -35.79 -19.68 -30.29
CA HIS A 61 -35.34 -20.40 -31.48
C HIS A 61 -35.92 -21.82 -31.54
N LEU A 62 -36.00 -22.51 -30.40
CA LEU A 62 -36.64 -23.82 -30.32
C LEU A 62 -38.15 -23.75 -30.56
N ARG A 63 -38.85 -22.75 -30.01
CA ARG A 63 -40.30 -22.52 -30.28
C ARG A 63 -40.56 -22.22 -31.74
N LEU A 64 -39.68 -21.44 -32.37
CA LEU A 64 -39.72 -21.08 -33.77
C LEU A 64 -39.49 -22.26 -34.70
N ALA A 65 -38.47 -23.07 -34.42
CA ALA A 65 -38.22 -24.30 -35.16
C ALA A 65 -39.40 -25.29 -35.05
N ALA A 66 -40.21 -25.20 -33.98
CA ALA A 66 -41.42 -25.98 -33.77
C ALA A 66 -42.69 -25.38 -34.41
N GLN A 67 -42.70 -24.11 -34.84
CA GLN A 67 -43.87 -23.41 -35.41
C GLN A 67 -43.52 -22.75 -36.76
N LEU A 68 -43.90 -23.40 -37.85
CA LEU A 68 -43.73 -22.89 -39.23
C LEU A 68 -44.86 -21.91 -39.59
N THR A 69 -44.70 -20.59 -39.36
CA THR A 69 -45.56 -19.55 -39.96
C THR A 69 -44.90 -18.16 -40.04
N GLN A 70 -45.28 -17.41 -41.09
CA GLN A 70 -45.14 -15.99 -41.53
C GLN A 70 -44.59 -14.87 -40.60
N ASP A 71 -44.31 -15.10 -39.32
CA ASP A 71 -43.81 -14.12 -38.33
C ASP A 71 -42.30 -13.82 -38.44
N GLU A 72 -41.66 -14.15 -39.55
CA GLU A 72 -40.20 -14.04 -39.72
C GLU A 72 -39.71 -12.59 -39.67
N ILE A 73 -40.53 -11.61 -40.07
CA ILE A 73 -40.16 -10.19 -40.10
C ILE A 73 -40.13 -9.58 -38.69
N GLU A 74 -41.15 -9.86 -37.87
CA GLU A 74 -41.23 -9.38 -36.47
C GLU A 74 -40.08 -9.96 -35.64
N LYS A 75 -39.84 -11.27 -35.82
CA LYS A 75 -38.76 -11.99 -35.13
C LYS A 75 -37.37 -11.57 -35.60
N ASN A 76 -37.19 -11.25 -36.88
CA ASN A 76 -35.92 -10.69 -37.37
C ASN A 76 -35.66 -9.27 -36.82
N ARG A 77 -36.72 -8.52 -36.49
CA ARG A 77 -36.60 -7.22 -35.81
C ARG A 77 -36.14 -7.37 -34.36
N GLU A 78 -36.75 -8.29 -33.61
CA GLU A 78 -36.32 -8.64 -32.24
C GLU A 78 -34.89 -9.19 -32.21
N LEU A 79 -34.50 -9.99 -33.21
CA LEU A 79 -33.15 -10.56 -33.32
C LEU A 79 -32.09 -9.49 -33.56
N ASN A 80 -32.40 -8.49 -34.39
CA ASN A 80 -31.54 -7.33 -34.61
C ASN A 80 -31.45 -6.44 -33.36
N ASP A 81 -32.54 -6.24 -32.64
CA ASP A 81 -32.54 -5.52 -31.35
C ASP A 81 -31.66 -6.21 -30.31
N LEU A 82 -31.74 -7.54 -30.24
CA LEU A 82 -30.93 -8.35 -29.34
C LEU A 82 -29.44 -8.32 -29.73
N ARG A 83 -29.14 -8.30 -31.03
CA ARG A 83 -27.78 -8.15 -31.55
C ARG A 83 -27.20 -6.77 -31.24
N SER A 84 -27.98 -5.70 -31.42
CA SER A 84 -27.56 -4.35 -31.05
C SER A 84 -27.38 -4.18 -29.54
N LYS A 85 -28.14 -4.89 -28.70
CA LYS A 85 -27.89 -4.94 -27.25
C LYS A 85 -26.57 -5.67 -26.95
N MET A 86 -26.34 -6.80 -27.60
CA MET A 86 -25.11 -7.58 -27.44
C MET A 86 -23.87 -6.80 -27.86
N GLU A 87 -23.92 -6.04 -28.95
CA GLU A 87 -22.81 -5.20 -29.40
C GLU A 87 -22.52 -4.05 -28.45
N ARG A 88 -23.56 -3.43 -27.87
CA ARG A 88 -23.40 -2.42 -26.81
C ARG A 88 -22.72 -3.02 -25.58
N GLU A 89 -23.20 -4.16 -25.10
CA GLU A 89 -22.65 -4.81 -23.90
C GLU A 89 -21.23 -5.35 -24.13
N GLN A 90 -20.90 -5.80 -25.35
CA GLN A 90 -19.53 -6.14 -25.75
C GLN A 90 -18.60 -4.93 -25.83
N THR A 91 -19.13 -3.77 -26.24
CA THR A 91 -18.38 -2.51 -26.29
C THR A 91 -18.11 -2.03 -24.87
N GLU A 92 -19.12 -1.98 -24.00
CA GLU A 92 -18.96 -1.66 -22.58
C GLU A 92 -17.98 -2.61 -21.89
N TYR A 93 -18.06 -3.92 -22.13
CA TYR A 93 -17.10 -4.88 -21.58
C TYR A 93 -15.66 -4.57 -22.03
N ARG A 94 -15.46 -4.23 -23.31
CA ARG A 94 -14.15 -3.83 -23.84
C ARG A 94 -13.67 -2.54 -23.20
N GLU A 95 -14.54 -1.55 -23.03
CA GLU A 95 -14.23 -0.28 -22.38
C GLU A 95 -13.85 -0.49 -20.91
N TYR A 96 -14.65 -1.21 -20.13
CA TYR A 96 -14.33 -1.52 -18.73
C TYR A 96 -13.04 -2.33 -18.60
N ARG A 97 -12.80 -3.29 -19.51
CA ARG A 97 -11.55 -4.05 -19.54
C ARG A 97 -10.36 -3.16 -19.87
N LEU A 98 -10.47 -2.30 -20.87
CA LEU A 98 -9.41 -1.35 -21.24
C LEU A 98 -9.18 -0.33 -20.12
N GLN A 99 -10.23 0.10 -19.43
CA GLN A 99 -10.14 0.97 -18.26
C GLN A 99 -9.36 0.30 -17.12
N LYS A 100 -9.59 -0.98 -16.85
CA LYS A 100 -8.78 -1.76 -15.89
C LYS A 100 -7.29 -1.79 -16.24
N LEU A 101 -6.98 -1.98 -17.52
CA LEU A 101 -5.60 -1.98 -17.99
C LEU A 101 -5.00 -0.58 -17.89
N LYS A 102 -5.73 0.44 -18.33
CA LYS A 102 -5.29 1.84 -18.25
C LYS A 102 -5.07 2.30 -16.80
N ASP A 103 -5.98 1.97 -15.89
CA ASP A 103 -5.82 2.27 -14.46
C ASP A 103 -4.59 1.58 -13.87
N PHE A 104 -4.27 0.37 -14.35
CA PHE A 104 -3.08 -0.35 -13.95
C PHE A 104 -1.80 0.30 -14.50
N ASP A 105 -1.80 0.68 -15.78
CA ASP A 105 -0.66 1.35 -16.43
C ASP A 105 -0.42 2.74 -15.81
N ASP A 106 -1.46 3.55 -15.64
CA ASP A 106 -1.39 4.88 -14.98
C ASP A 106 -0.87 4.74 -13.54
N TRP A 107 -1.36 3.72 -12.80
CA TRP A 107 -0.89 3.45 -11.44
C TRP A 107 0.58 3.01 -11.40
N TRP A 108 0.99 2.17 -12.35
CA TRP A 108 2.37 1.69 -12.43
C TRP A 108 3.34 2.81 -12.79
N GLU A 109 2.96 3.68 -13.73
CA GLU A 109 3.71 4.87 -14.11
C GLU A 109 3.91 5.79 -12.90
N GLN A 110 2.82 6.12 -12.19
CA GLN A 110 2.86 6.92 -10.97
C GLN A 110 3.74 6.30 -9.88
N GLN A 111 3.68 4.97 -9.70
CA GLN A 111 4.46 4.27 -8.69
C GLN A 111 5.94 4.21 -9.04
N SER A 112 6.27 4.08 -10.33
CA SER A 112 7.65 4.10 -10.83
C SER A 112 8.28 5.48 -10.66
N GLU A 113 7.53 6.54 -10.98
CA GLU A 113 7.96 7.93 -10.80
C GLU A 113 8.13 8.28 -9.33
N GLN A 114 7.20 7.82 -8.47
CA GLN A 114 7.31 8.04 -7.03
C GLN A 114 8.51 7.29 -6.41
N ALA A 115 8.86 6.11 -6.94
CA ALA A 115 10.05 5.38 -6.53
C ALA A 115 11.35 6.06 -7.00
N GLU A 116 11.36 6.64 -8.20
CA GLU A 116 12.48 7.41 -8.73
C GLU A 116 12.70 8.72 -7.97
N GLN A 117 11.64 9.49 -7.67
CA GLN A 117 11.73 10.70 -6.86
C GLN A 117 12.26 10.43 -5.45
N GLN A 118 11.88 9.30 -4.83
CA GLN A 118 12.44 8.90 -3.54
C GLN A 118 13.91 8.49 -3.63
N ARG A 119 14.31 7.89 -4.75
CA ARG A 119 15.69 7.47 -5.02
C ARG A 119 16.62 8.66 -5.31
N GLU A 120 16.11 9.67 -6.01
CA GLU A 120 16.83 10.92 -6.32
C GLU A 120 17.01 11.80 -5.07
N LEU A 121 15.99 11.88 -4.22
CA LEU A 121 16.03 12.63 -2.94
C LEU A 121 17.00 12.01 -1.90
N LEU A 122 17.46 10.78 -2.12
CA LEU A 122 18.36 10.05 -1.21
C LEU A 122 19.83 9.97 -1.70
N ASP A 123 20.20 10.56 -2.85
CA ASP A 123 21.52 10.49 -3.52
C ASP A 123 22.35 9.23 -3.20
N MET A 124 21.78 8.06 -3.50
CA MET A 124 22.53 6.79 -3.51
C MET A 124 22.64 6.31 -4.95
N LYS A 125 23.59 6.89 -5.71
CA LYS A 125 24.07 6.29 -6.96
C LYS A 125 24.69 4.92 -6.65
N PRO A 126 24.49 3.89 -7.48
CA PRO A 126 25.04 2.56 -7.21
C PRO A 126 26.58 2.66 -7.19
N LEU A 127 27.19 2.33 -6.05
CA LEU A 127 28.59 1.91 -6.03
C LEU A 127 28.68 0.68 -6.93
N LYS A 128 29.24 0.85 -8.13
CA LYS A 128 29.75 -0.27 -8.91
C LYS A 128 30.76 -0.98 -8.01
N SER A 129 30.38 -2.14 -7.49
CA SER A 129 31.24 -2.96 -6.65
C SER A 129 32.37 -3.49 -7.52
N ASN A 130 33.53 -2.85 -7.47
CA ASN A 130 34.77 -3.53 -7.77
C ASN A 130 35.01 -4.51 -6.62
N SER A 131 34.83 -5.78 -6.93
CA SER A 131 35.28 -6.88 -6.07
C SER A 131 36.81 -6.82 -6.01
N ASP A 132 37.34 -6.28 -4.92
CA ASP A 132 38.55 -6.79 -4.30
C ASP A 132 38.82 -6.04 -3.00
N VAL A 133 38.91 -6.79 -1.91
CA VAL A 133 39.99 -6.72 -0.91
C VAL A 133 39.57 -7.57 0.28
N SER A 134 40.23 -8.73 0.34
CA SER A 134 40.47 -9.54 1.52
C SER A 134 40.84 -8.70 2.75
N ARG A 135 40.25 -9.00 3.91
CA ARG A 135 40.97 -8.96 5.19
C ARG A 135 40.23 -9.69 6.31
N GLN A 136 40.87 -10.77 6.76
CA GLN A 136 40.64 -11.47 8.01
C GLN A 136 40.75 -10.54 9.22
N SER A 137 39.91 -10.74 10.23
CA SER A 137 40.35 -11.28 11.53
C SER A 137 39.25 -11.09 12.59
N THR A 138 38.79 -12.22 13.12
CA THR A 138 37.98 -12.34 14.33
C THR A 138 38.91 -12.31 15.55
N ALA A 139 38.67 -11.40 16.49
CA ALA A 139 39.23 -11.48 17.84
C ALA A 139 38.11 -11.39 18.86
N SER A 140 37.97 -12.51 19.58
CA SER A 140 37.22 -12.84 20.78
C SER A 140 37.17 -11.76 21.87
N PHE A 141 36.06 -11.70 22.61
CA PHE A 141 36.06 -11.52 24.08
C PHE A 141 34.71 -11.96 24.70
N GLN A 142 34.74 -13.03 25.50
CA GLN A 142 33.67 -13.43 26.42
C GLN A 142 33.78 -12.62 27.72
N MET A 143 32.65 -12.28 28.33
CA MET A 143 32.57 -11.64 29.65
C MET A 143 31.59 -12.44 30.53
N GLU A 144 32.07 -12.94 31.67
CA GLU A 144 31.24 -13.36 32.80
C GLU A 144 31.07 -12.22 33.82
N ARG A 145 29.98 -12.29 34.59
CA ARG A 145 29.44 -11.34 35.60
C ARG A 145 29.32 -12.11 36.94
N PRO A 146 28.89 -11.55 38.10
CA PRO A 146 29.21 -10.29 38.83
C PRO A 146 29.45 -10.52 40.35
N SER A 147 29.77 -9.46 41.11
CA SER A 147 29.32 -9.32 42.52
C SER A 147 29.16 -7.86 42.95
N ILE A 148 28.16 -7.61 43.82
CA ILE A 148 27.45 -6.36 44.12
C ILE A 148 27.94 -5.73 45.45
N SER A 149 28.03 -4.39 45.55
CA SER A 149 27.65 -3.64 46.76
C SER A 149 27.55 -2.11 46.56
N ASN A 150 26.39 -1.57 46.95
CA ASN A 150 26.05 -0.26 47.53
C ASN A 150 26.42 1.11 46.90
N SER A 151 25.33 1.92 46.80
CA SER A 151 25.19 3.37 47.02
C SER A 151 26.06 4.35 46.23
N ALA A 152 25.42 5.05 45.28
CA ALA A 152 25.56 6.50 44.99
C ALA A 152 25.00 6.77 43.58
N ASN A 153 24.00 7.66 43.51
CA ASN A 153 23.60 8.50 42.38
C ASN A 153 23.88 7.94 40.97
N LYS A 154 22.87 7.34 40.33
CA LYS A 154 22.93 7.05 38.89
C LYS A 154 21.91 7.89 38.13
N THR A 155 22.30 9.13 37.90
CA THR A 155 21.78 9.95 36.80
C THR A 155 22.39 9.46 35.47
N LEU A 156 21.57 9.33 34.42
CA LEU A 156 22.04 9.07 33.05
C LEU A 156 22.77 10.31 32.49
N PRO A 157 24.00 10.20 31.97
CA PRO A 157 24.85 11.36 31.63
C PRO A 157 24.37 12.22 30.45
N GLN A 158 23.29 11.83 29.75
CA GLN A 158 22.74 12.58 28.62
C GLN A 158 21.39 13.27 28.91
N PHE A 159 20.72 12.90 30.01
CA PHE A 159 19.42 13.47 30.38
C PHE A 159 19.32 13.87 31.86
N ASN A 160 20.30 13.52 32.70
CA ASN A 160 20.27 13.76 34.15
C ASN A 160 18.98 13.29 34.84
N LEU A 161 18.30 12.26 34.31
CA LEU A 161 17.14 11.67 34.97
C LEU A 161 17.61 10.63 36.01
N PRO A 162 17.25 10.78 37.30
CA PRO A 162 17.40 9.69 38.27
C PRO A 162 16.38 8.59 37.96
N LEU A 163 16.84 7.34 37.79
CA LEU A 163 15.96 6.19 37.55
C LEU A 163 15.10 5.88 38.78
N THR A 164 13.84 5.54 38.51
CA THR A 164 12.74 5.36 39.46
C THR A 164 12.86 4.08 40.27
N GLY A 165 13.54 3.06 39.74
CA GLY A 165 13.72 1.76 40.39
C GLY A 165 12.55 0.79 40.18
N ASP A 166 11.39 1.27 39.72
CA ASP A 166 10.38 0.45 39.05
C ASP A 166 10.69 0.36 37.56
N LYS A 167 11.00 -0.86 37.15
CA LYS A 167 11.46 -1.20 35.82
C LYS A 167 10.47 -0.86 34.72
N LYS A 168 9.16 -1.10 34.90
CA LYS A 168 8.18 -0.84 33.84
C LYS A 168 8.05 0.65 33.55
N THR A 169 8.25 1.45 34.58
CA THR A 169 8.09 2.91 34.58
C THR A 169 9.33 3.59 33.98
N ASP A 170 10.53 3.16 34.36
CA ASP A 170 11.77 3.64 33.74
C ASP A 170 11.84 3.27 32.24
N ASP A 171 11.32 2.10 31.88
CA ASP A 171 11.28 1.60 30.49
C ASP A 171 10.42 2.48 29.58
N ASP A 172 9.29 2.94 30.08
CA ASP A 172 8.31 3.73 29.34
C ASP A 172 8.81 5.19 29.17
N ILE A 173 9.48 5.73 30.19
CA ILE A 173 10.12 7.06 30.19
C ILE A 173 11.30 7.12 29.20
N LEU A 174 12.11 6.07 29.17
CA LEU A 174 13.18 5.94 28.18
C LEU A 174 12.64 5.78 26.77
N ALA A 175 11.56 5.01 26.57
CA ALA A 175 10.98 4.78 25.25
C ALA A 175 10.56 6.08 24.57
N PHE A 176 10.00 6.97 25.37
CA PHE A 176 9.47 8.25 24.94
C PHE A 176 10.55 9.31 24.70
N ALA A 177 11.48 9.49 25.64
CA ALA A 177 12.56 10.48 25.51
C ALA A 177 13.40 10.23 24.25
N ASN A 178 13.58 8.95 23.92
CA ASN A 178 14.23 8.52 22.69
C ASN A 178 13.37 8.76 21.44
N ALA A 179 12.06 8.46 21.42
CA ALA A 179 11.19 8.72 20.26
C ALA A 179 11.20 10.19 19.83
N ARG A 180 11.32 11.09 20.80
CA ARG A 180 11.31 12.53 20.61
C ARG A 180 12.62 13.10 20.06
N GLN A 181 13.78 12.70 20.58
CA GLN A 181 15.05 13.16 20.00
C GLN A 181 15.19 12.74 18.53
N ARG A 182 14.66 11.57 18.21
CA ARG A 182 14.73 10.97 16.87
C ARG A 182 14.07 11.78 15.79
N ILE A 183 13.00 12.48 16.12
CA ILE A 183 12.26 13.21 15.11
C ILE A 183 12.79 14.65 15.00
N LEU A 184 13.34 15.17 16.10
CA LEU A 184 14.00 16.48 16.14
C LEU A 184 15.37 16.48 15.43
N SER A 185 16.16 15.41 15.52
CA SER A 185 17.33 15.26 14.64
C SER A 185 16.95 15.21 13.15
N GLN A 186 15.75 14.74 12.83
CA GLN A 186 15.27 14.56 11.46
C GLN A 186 14.86 15.88 10.80
N THR A 187 14.31 16.81 11.56
CA THR A 187 13.80 18.09 11.04
C THR A 187 14.86 19.19 10.96
N HIS A 188 15.93 19.13 11.77
CA HIS A 188 17.04 20.08 11.70
C HIS A 188 18.10 19.76 10.62
N LYS A 189 18.23 18.50 10.19
CA LYS A 189 19.10 18.09 9.06
C LYS A 189 18.48 18.45 7.71
N CYS A 190 17.15 18.28 7.58
CA CYS A 190 16.37 18.63 6.38
C CYS A 190 16.34 20.14 6.08
N LYS A 191 16.69 21.02 7.04
CA LYS A 191 16.74 22.48 6.88
C LYS A 191 18.12 23.06 6.51
N LYS A 192 19.23 22.32 6.66
CA LYS A 192 20.57 22.82 6.29
C LYS A 192 20.94 22.55 4.82
N GLU A 193 20.47 21.45 4.23
CA GLU A 193 20.73 21.14 2.82
C GLU A 193 19.83 21.87 1.82
N ILE A 194 18.75 22.52 2.28
CA ILE A 194 17.94 23.41 1.43
C ILE A 194 18.56 24.81 1.32
N PHE A 195 19.54 25.17 2.19
CA PHE A 195 20.12 26.52 2.26
C PHE A 195 21.61 26.60 1.85
N VAL A 196 22.18 25.50 1.31
CA VAL A 196 23.50 25.53 0.67
C VAL A 196 23.35 24.91 -0.73
N LEU A 197 22.67 25.64 -1.61
CA LEU A 197 22.86 25.74 -3.07
C LEU A 197 21.86 26.76 -3.61
#